data_AF-A0A1H5PMS0-F1
#
_entry.id   AF-A0A1H5PMS0-F1
#
_cell.length_a   1.000
_cell.length_b   1.000
_cell.length_c   1.000
_cell.angle_alpha   90.00
_cell.angle_beta   90.00
_cell.angle_gamma   90.00
#
_symmetry.space_group_name_H-M   'P 1'
#
loop_
_entity.id
_entity.type
_entity.pdbx_description
1 polymer ?
#
loop_
_entity_poly.entity_id
_entity_poly.type
_entity_poly.pdbx_seq_one_letter_code
_entity_poly.pdbx_strand_id
1 'polypeptide(L)'
;MYAIPTAAHLLGVTPAALEAALERGETIRSLTIACGQDPERMTDAVIDAETADVVALAGIAGFGPDAVAEFVRELRDYLVAFVRDGQRVADRLFETRTLQPA
;
A
#
# COMPACT_ATOMS: atom_id res chain seq x y z
N MET A 1 -3.05 5.68 6.34
CA MET A 1 -2.29 4.78 5.46
C MET A 1 -0.82 4.94 5.84
N TYR A 2 -0.22 3.89 6.40
CA TYR A 2 1.16 3.89 6.91
C TYR A 2 2.16 3.33 5.88
N ALA A 3 1.71 3.10 4.64
CA ALA A 3 2.52 2.50 3.58
C ALA A 3 3.81 3.29 3.29
N ILE A 4 3.75 4.62 3.37
CA ILE A 4 4.91 5.51 3.18
C ILE A 4 5.90 5.36 4.35
N PRO A 5 5.50 5.50 5.63
CA PRO A 5 6.38 5.18 6.76
C PRO A 5 7.05 3.81 6.70
N THR A 6 6.30 2.76 6.37
CA THR A 6 6.82 1.38 6.27
C THR A 6 7.84 1.25 5.14
N ALA A 7 7.51 1.71 3.93
CA ALA A 7 8.43 1.67 2.80
C ALA A 7 9.67 2.52 3.04
N ALA A 8 9.53 3.70 3.65
CA ALA A 8 10.66 4.56 4.00
C ALA A 8 11.62 3.88 4.98
N HIS A 9 11.06 3.23 6.02
CA HIS A 9 11.85 2.45 6.98
C HIS A 9 12.63 1.32 6.31
N LEU A 10 11.99 0.55 5.42
CA LEU A 10 12.61 -0.56 4.69
C LEU A 10 13.69 -0.09 3.70
N LEU A 11 13.48 1.05 3.05
CA LEU A 11 14.44 1.69 2.16
C LEU A 11 15.58 2.40 2.91
N GLY A 12 15.48 2.53 4.24
CA GLY A 12 16.46 3.25 5.06
C GLY A 12 16.46 4.77 4.83
N VAL A 13 15.32 5.34 4.42
CA VAL A 13 15.14 6.78 4.18
C VAL A 13 14.11 7.36 5.15
N THR A 14 14.03 8.69 5.22
CA THR A 14 12.94 9.35 5.96
C THR A 14 11.65 9.33 5.14
N PRO A 15 10.46 9.32 5.79
CA PRO A 15 9.19 9.41 5.08
C PRO A 15 9.11 10.62 4.15
N ALA A 16 9.58 11.79 4.59
CA ALA A 16 9.61 13.00 3.78
C ALA A 16 10.51 12.88 2.54
N ALA A 17 11.65 12.16 2.64
CA ALA A 17 12.52 11.93 1.48
C ALA A 17 11.86 10.98 0.46
N LEU A 18 11.13 9.97 0.94
CA LEU A 18 10.34 9.08 0.10
C LEU A 18 9.21 9.86 -0.59
N GLU A 19 8.44 10.66 0.16
CA GLU A 19 7.37 11.51 -0.40
C GLU A 19 7.89 12.42 -1.51
N ALA A 20 9.00 13.12 -1.27
CA ALA A 20 9.63 13.96 -2.29
C ALA A 20 10.05 13.16 -3.54
N ALA A 21 10.44 11.89 -3.41
CA ALA A 21 10.74 11.02 -4.56
C ALA A 21 9.48 10.62 -5.33
N LEU A 22 8.41 10.28 -4.61
CA LEU A 22 7.10 9.98 -5.21
C LEU A 22 6.53 11.19 -5.95
N GLU A 23 6.71 12.41 -5.41
CA GLU A 23 6.31 13.66 -6.05
C GLU A 23 7.06 13.93 -7.36
N ARG A 24 8.31 13.47 -7.48
CA ARG A 24 9.10 13.52 -8.73
C ARG A 24 8.69 12.45 -9.74
N GLY A 25 7.75 11.57 -9.40
CA GLY A 25 7.26 10.50 -10.26
C GLY A 25 8.01 9.17 -10.13
N GLU A 26 8.87 9.03 -9.12
CA GLU A 26 9.45 7.73 -8.77
C GLU A 26 8.38 6.84 -8.11
N THR A 27 8.55 5.52 -8.17
CA THR A 27 7.68 4.57 -7.45
C THR A 27 8.46 3.88 -6.34
N ILE A 28 7.75 3.36 -5.33
CA ILE A 28 8.39 2.54 -4.29
C ILE A 28 9.11 1.36 -4.94
N ARG A 29 8.53 0.76 -5.99
CA ARG A 29 9.18 -0.28 -6.79
C ARG A 29 10.49 0.19 -7.42
N SER A 30 10.51 1.34 -8.11
CA SER A 30 11.75 1.81 -8.76
C SER A 30 12.84 2.15 -7.73
N LEU A 31 12.46 2.74 -6.61
CA LEU A 31 13.36 3.06 -5.50
C LEU A 31 13.93 1.79 -4.85
N THR A 32 13.09 0.78 -4.64
CA THR A 32 13.51 -0.52 -4.08
C THR A 32 14.57 -1.19 -4.96
N ILE A 33 14.35 -1.19 -6.28
CA ILE A 33 15.33 -1.70 -7.25
C ILE A 33 16.63 -0.89 -7.19
N ALA A 34 16.55 0.44 -7.13
CA ALA A 34 17.72 1.32 -7.05
C ALA A 34 18.54 1.10 -5.77
N CYS A 35 17.88 0.71 -4.67
CA CYS A 35 18.51 0.31 -3.41
C CYS A 35 19.04 -1.12 -3.42
N GLY A 36 18.91 -1.88 -4.52
CA GLY A 36 19.35 -3.27 -4.61
C GLY A 36 18.51 -4.24 -3.78
N GLN A 37 17.30 -3.84 -3.39
CA GLN A 37 16.36 -4.66 -2.63
C GLN A 37 15.37 -5.36 -3.56
N ASP A 38 14.70 -6.38 -3.05
CA ASP A 38 13.69 -7.15 -3.77
C ASP A 38 12.32 -6.43 -3.74
N PRO A 39 11.79 -5.99 -4.89
CA PRO A 39 10.49 -5.31 -4.96
C PRO A 39 9.30 -6.16 -4.57
N GLU A 40 9.36 -7.48 -4.74
CA GLU A 40 8.27 -8.36 -4.32
C GLU A 40 8.22 -8.42 -2.79
N ARG A 41 9.37 -8.60 -2.14
CA ARG A 41 9.46 -8.54 -0.67
C ARG A 41 9.04 -7.18 -0.11
N MET A 42 9.38 -6.08 -0.78
CA MET A 42 8.91 -4.75 -0.39
C MET A 42 7.38 -4.66 -0.47
N THR A 43 6.80 -5.18 -1.55
CA THR A 43 5.35 -5.17 -1.75
C THR A 43 4.64 -5.97 -0.66
N ASP A 44 5.12 -7.18 -0.38
CA ASP A 44 4.57 -8.04 0.67
C ASP A 44 4.69 -7.38 2.05
N ALA A 45 5.84 -6.80 2.38
CA ALA A 45 6.04 -6.13 3.67
C ALA A 45 5.11 -4.92 3.87
N VAL A 46 4.85 -4.14 2.82
CA VAL A 46 3.88 -3.04 2.85
C VAL A 46 2.46 -3.58 3.03
N ILE A 47 2.09 -4.64 2.31
CA ILE A 47 0.75 -5.25 2.44
C ILE A 47 0.54 -5.81 3.85
N ASP A 48 1.50 -6.57 4.37
CA ASP A 48 1.40 -7.21 5.68
C ASP A 48 1.27 -6.16 6.79
N ALA A 49 2.05 -5.08 6.72
CA ALA A 49 1.97 -3.98 7.68
C ALA A 49 0.58 -3.31 7.68
N GLU A 50 0.06 -2.92 6.51
CA GLU A 50 -1.23 -2.22 6.44
C GLU A 50 -2.41 -3.14 6.78
N THR A 51 -2.35 -4.42 6.37
CA THR A 51 -3.46 -5.36 6.59
C THR A 51 -3.54 -5.82 8.05
N ALA A 52 -2.41 -5.92 8.76
CA ALA A 52 -2.39 -6.25 10.18
C ALA A 52 -3.15 -5.21 11.02
N ASP A 53 -2.92 -3.92 10.77
CA ASP A 53 -3.61 -2.82 11.47
C ASP A 53 -5.11 -2.83 11.18
N VAL A 54 -5.48 -3.04 9.92
CA VAL A 54 -6.88 -3.13 9.51
C VAL A 54 -7.59 -4.29 10.19
N VAL A 55 -6.99 -5.48 10.20
CA VAL A 55 -7.56 -6.65 10.86
C VAL A 55 -7.71 -6.41 12.36
N ALA A 56 -6.71 -5.81 13.01
CA ALA A 56 -6.77 -5.47 14.43
C ALA A 56 -7.90 -4.47 14.75
N LEU A 57 -7.98 -3.37 14.00
CA LEU A 57 -9.00 -2.34 14.19
C LEU A 57 -10.40 -2.85 13.89
N ALA A 58 -10.55 -3.65 12.82
CA ALA A 58 -11.85 -4.21 12.44
C ALA A 58 -12.35 -5.23 13.48
N GLY A 59 -11.44 -6.02 14.05
CA GLY A 59 -11.74 -6.91 15.19
C GLY A 59 -12.21 -6.14 16.42
N ILE A 60 -11.55 -5.02 16.76
CA ILE A 60 -11.97 -4.15 17.88
C ILE A 60 -13.35 -3.53 17.62
N ALA A 61 -13.63 -3.13 16.38
CA ALA A 61 -14.91 -2.53 16.00
C ALA A 61 -16.05 -3.55 15.81
N GLY A 62 -15.76 -4.86 15.89
CA GLY A 62 -16.77 -5.92 15.81
C GLY A 62 -17.25 -6.24 14.39
N PHE A 63 -16.45 -5.94 13.36
CA PHE A 63 -16.77 -6.35 11.99
C PHE A 63 -16.70 -7.88 11.83
N GLY A 64 -17.57 -8.44 10.99
CA GLY A 64 -17.58 -9.87 10.69
C GLY A 64 -16.35 -10.30 9.86
N PRO A 65 -15.87 -11.54 10.03
CA PRO A 65 -14.63 -12.01 9.39
C PRO A 65 -14.68 -11.95 7.86
N ASP A 66 -15.84 -12.21 7.24
CA ASP A 66 -15.99 -12.17 5.79
C ASP A 66 -15.85 -10.75 5.24
N ALA A 67 -16.43 -9.75 5.93
CA ALA A 67 -16.31 -8.34 5.55
C ALA A 67 -14.87 -7.84 5.70
N VAL A 68 -14.16 -8.27 6.75
CA VAL A 68 -12.74 -7.95 6.94
C VAL A 68 -11.90 -8.59 5.84
N ALA A 69 -12.15 -9.85 5.49
CA ALA A 69 -11.43 -10.55 4.44
C ALA A 69 -11.64 -9.90 3.06
N GLU A 70 -12.86 -9.48 2.75
CA GLU A 70 -13.17 -8.74 1.52
C GLU A 70 -12.42 -7.41 1.47
N PHE A 71 -12.47 -6.62 2.54
CA PHE A 71 -11.77 -5.35 2.61
C PHE A 71 -10.24 -5.51 2.51
N VAL A 72 -9.66 -6.52 3.17
CA VAL A 72 -8.22 -6.83 3.08
C VAL A 72 -7.82 -7.21 1.65
N ARG A 73 -8.67 -7.94 0.91
CA ARG A 73 -8.42 -8.27 -0.49
C ARG A 73 -8.37 -7.01 -1.36
N GLU A 74 -9.31 -6.09 -1.18
CA GLU A 74 -9.33 -4.84 -1.93
C GLU A 74 -8.15 -3.92 -1.57
N LEU A 75 -7.82 -3.85 -0.28
CA LEU A 75 -6.66 -3.11 0.20
C LEU A 75 -5.36 -3.68 -0.39
N ARG A 76 -5.23 -5.00 -0.48
CA ARG A 76 -4.09 -5.66 -1.13
C ARG A 76 -3.94 -5.21 -2.59
N ASP A 77 -5.02 -5.24 -3.37
CA ASP A 77 -5.01 -4.77 -4.76
C ASP A 77 -4.55 -3.32 -4.87
N TYR A 78 -5.07 -2.44 -4.00
CA TYR A 78 -4.67 -1.04 -3.95
C TYR A 78 -3.18 -0.88 -3.65
N LEU A 79 -2.66 -1.57 -2.63
CA LEU A 79 -1.27 -1.46 -2.20
C LEU A 79 -0.30 -1.99 -3.25
N VAL A 80 -0.66 -3.06 -3.97
CA VAL A 80 0.14 -3.54 -5.11
C VAL A 80 0.24 -2.45 -6.18
N ALA A 81 -0.87 -1.82 -6.57
CA ALA A 81 -0.86 -0.74 -7.55
C ALA A 81 -0.09 0.49 -7.03
N PHE A 82 -0.24 0.82 -5.75
CA PHE A 82 0.45 1.94 -5.10
C PHE A 82 1.97 1.77 -5.15
N VAL A 83 2.47 0.58 -4.75
CA VAL A 83 3.91 0.29 -4.74
C VAL A 83 4.47 0.24 -6.16
N ARG A 84 3.75 -0.39 -7.09
CA ARG A 84 4.23 -0.66 -8.44
C ARG A 84 4.13 0.56 -9.36
N ASP A 85 2.96 1.18 -9.40
CA ASP A 85 2.55 2.15 -10.41
C ASP A 85 2.32 3.55 -9.81
N GLY A 86 2.38 3.68 -8.48
CA GLY A 86 2.28 4.95 -7.76
C GLY A 86 0.83 5.32 -7.39
N GLN A 87 0.73 6.30 -6.49
CA GLN A 87 -0.54 6.68 -5.86
C GLN A 87 -1.64 7.06 -6.85
N ARG A 88 -1.34 7.88 -7.87
CA ARG A 88 -2.35 8.31 -8.85
C ARG A 88 -3.00 7.15 -9.61
N VAL A 89 -2.26 6.07 -9.85
CA VAL A 89 -2.78 4.88 -10.54
C VAL A 89 -3.63 4.06 -9.58
N ALA A 90 -3.15 3.88 -8.34
CA ALA A 90 -3.88 3.18 -7.29
C ALA A 90 -5.22 3.86 -6.96
N ASP A 91 -5.22 5.18 -6.80
CA ASP A 91 -6.41 5.98 -6.53
C ASP A 91 -7.43 5.84 -7.65
N ARG A 92 -7.00 5.92 -8.92
CA ARG A 92 -7.88 5.74 -10.08
C ARG A 92 -8.52 4.34 -10.12
N LEU A 93 -7.78 3.28 -9.79
CA LEU A 93 -8.32 1.92 -9.75
C LEU A 93 -9.45 1.80 -8.73
N PHE A 94 -9.32 2.48 -7.59
CA PHE A 94 -10.32 2.46 -6.53
C PHE A 94 -11.51 3.40 -6.80
N GLU A 95 -11.27 4.58 -7.36
CA GLU A 95 -12.32 5.47 -7.85
C GLU A 95 -13.17 4.79 -8.93
N THR A 96 -12.55 4.06 -9.85
CA THR A 96 -13.28 3.36 -10.92
C THR A 96 -14.14 2.22 -10.36
N ARG A 97 -13.65 1.49 -9.34
CA ARG A 97 -14.41 0.41 -8.69
C ARG A 97 -15.56 0.90 -7.81
N THR A 98 -15.39 2.03 -7.14
CA THR A 98 -16.44 2.63 -6.28
C THR A 98 -17.55 3.34 -7.09
N LEU A 99 -17.29 3.69 -8.35
CA LEU A 99 -18.26 4.32 -9.26
C LEU A 99 -19.05 3.34 -10.13
N GLN A 100 -18.73 2.04 -10.11
CA GLN A 100 -19.53 1.03 -10.82
C GLN A 100 -20.65 0.52 -9.91
N PRO A 101 -21.94 0.64 -10.29
CA PRO A 101 -23.03 0.05 -9.53
C PRO A 101 -22.90 -1.48 -9.57
N ALA A 102 -23.19 -2.12 -8.44
CA ALA A 102 -23.28 -3.57 -8.28
C ALA A 102 -24.34 -4.20 -9.19
#